data_AF-A0A1R4AAS8-F1
#
_entry.id   AF-A0A1R4AAS8-F1
#
_cell.length_a   1.000
_cell.length_b   1.000
_cell.length_c   1.000
_cell.angle_alpha   90.00
_cell.angle_beta   90.00
_cell.angle_gamma   90.00
#
_symmetry.space_group_name_H-M   'P 1'
#
loop_
_entity.id
_entity.type
_entity.pdbx_description
1 polymer ?
#
loop_
_entity_poly.entity_id
_entity_poly.type
_entity_poly.pdbx_seq_one_letter_code
_entity_poly.pdbx_strand_id
1 'polypeptide(L)'
;MGMKNRSKRNVVESNNDCKRPKLKNDLTIETLLAKKNLTADEFSVAVDLVCNDPSNRLKLIGKQLGYYFCNDNLARDVFYSNKFKEDSIKYDKQNVMELKYVQSAKRMLLLDASIEDIQKALEVCNNSELKLVQIGDVMCIQRLEPIPPLIRNLFNKNKWGKFGETLETIHAAGCLVKISDIPPSFDGWQSVKDELARLLSAKICYISPIIAERSCFAWIGHFNNDIQMIKNLNNVPFNISLIETMDLYGEMLKSMKPKALQTRAKEMQRIHHAAISRPFQLDNLTFRNFAHLKRLLKDLLDKTPRGTDIPSSSVAEQVLKSTLNYHPKVTEKLGNNEGWKIKCFKVDMSVKGDESTKCFFITLYRNNEVKFEDFSITKCLASLRNVIHNLPKATSTDVVDTLIA
;
A
#
# COMPACT_ATOMS: atom_id res chain seq x y z
N MET A 1 -39.91 -11.77 63.83
CA MET A 1 -40.03 -11.47 62.38
C MET A 1 -39.90 -9.96 62.20
N GLY A 2 -38.67 -9.48 61.99
CA GLY A 2 -38.36 -8.05 61.99
C GLY A 2 -37.95 -7.60 60.59
N MET A 3 -38.74 -6.72 59.98
CA MET A 3 -38.36 -5.96 58.79
C MET A 3 -37.67 -4.67 59.24
N LYS A 4 -36.41 -4.47 58.85
CA LYS A 4 -35.74 -3.17 58.89
C LYS A 4 -35.02 -2.93 57.56
N ASN A 5 -35.40 -1.82 56.94
CA ASN A 5 -34.75 -1.15 55.83
C ASN A 5 -33.25 -0.96 56.07
N ARG A 6 -32.44 -1.24 55.04
CA ARG A 6 -31.22 -0.50 54.63
C ARG A 6 -30.56 -1.22 53.46
N SER A 7 -30.32 -0.51 52.36
CA SER A 7 -28.95 -0.43 51.85
C SER A 7 -28.78 0.78 50.94
N LYS A 8 -27.81 1.61 51.34
CA LYS A 8 -27.35 2.81 50.64
C LYS A 8 -26.58 2.39 49.39
N ARG A 9 -26.85 3.01 48.25
CA ARG A 9 -25.93 2.97 47.09
C ARG A 9 -24.75 3.88 47.40
N ASN A 10 -23.56 3.31 47.45
CA ASN A 10 -22.30 4.04 47.45
C ASN A 10 -22.07 4.66 46.07
N VAL A 11 -21.87 5.97 46.07
CA VAL A 11 -21.30 6.75 44.97
C VAL A 11 -19.82 6.36 44.88
N VAL A 12 -19.40 5.83 43.75
CA VAL A 12 -17.98 5.67 43.42
C VAL A 12 -17.63 6.84 42.50
N GLU A 13 -17.04 7.88 43.08
CA GLU A 13 -16.30 8.90 42.32
C GLU A 13 -15.08 8.22 41.70
N SER A 14 -15.07 8.12 40.37
CA SER A 14 -13.87 7.74 39.62
C SER A 14 -13.19 9.01 39.13
N ASN A 15 -12.17 9.42 39.88
CA ASN A 15 -11.16 10.37 39.44
C ASN A 15 -10.36 9.74 38.29
N ASN A 16 -10.80 9.98 37.05
CA ASN A 16 -10.00 9.75 35.86
C ASN A 16 -9.31 11.05 35.46
N ASP A 17 -8.17 11.31 36.10
CA ASP A 17 -7.16 12.25 35.63
C ASP A 17 -6.52 11.69 34.35
N CYS A 18 -7.21 11.89 33.22
CA CYS A 18 -6.63 11.72 31.90
C CYS A 18 -5.60 12.83 31.69
N LYS A 19 -4.32 12.52 31.93
CA LYS A 19 -3.18 13.32 31.48
C LYS A 19 -3.23 13.46 29.95
N ARG A 20 -3.91 14.50 29.47
CA ARG A 20 -3.86 14.92 28.05
C ARG A 20 -2.49 15.54 27.76
N PRO A 21 -1.88 15.28 26.59
CA PRO A 21 -0.67 15.96 26.19
C PRO A 21 -0.95 17.46 26.06
N LYS A 22 -0.13 18.30 26.68
CA LYS A 22 -0.13 19.75 26.44
C LYS A 22 0.42 19.99 25.03
N LEU A 23 -0.44 20.04 24.03
CA LEU A 23 -0.11 20.53 22.69
C LEU A 23 0.07 22.05 22.73
N LYS A 24 1.08 22.53 21.99
CA LYS A 24 1.57 23.92 21.94
C LYS A 24 0.45 24.95 21.70
N ASN A 25 0.53 26.05 22.45
CA ASN A 25 -0.44 27.14 22.62
C ASN A 25 -0.79 28.01 21.38
N ASP A 26 -0.49 27.61 20.13
CA ASP A 26 -0.59 28.56 18.98
C ASP A 26 -1.51 28.13 17.82
N LEU A 27 -2.32 27.07 17.97
CA LEU A 27 -3.26 26.67 16.92
C LEU A 27 -4.60 27.38 17.08
N THR A 28 -4.88 28.38 16.24
CA THR A 28 -6.20 29.02 16.17
C THR A 28 -7.12 28.28 15.19
N ILE A 29 -8.44 28.46 15.34
CA ILE A 29 -9.41 27.83 14.43
C ILE A 29 -9.24 28.32 12.99
N GLU A 30 -8.86 29.58 12.79
CA GLU A 30 -8.58 30.16 11.47
C GLU A 30 -7.41 29.43 10.80
N THR A 31 -6.34 29.17 11.54
CA THR A 31 -5.18 28.43 11.00
C THR A 31 -5.56 26.99 10.62
N LEU A 32 -6.39 26.32 11.42
CA LEU A 32 -6.86 24.96 11.16
C LEU A 32 -7.82 24.93 9.96
N LEU A 33 -8.73 25.90 9.85
CA LEU A 33 -9.65 26.03 8.72
C LEU A 33 -8.92 26.39 7.41
N ALA A 34 -7.76 27.05 7.47
CA ALA A 34 -6.94 27.36 6.29
C ALA A 34 -6.14 26.15 5.75
N LYS A 35 -5.84 25.12 6.56
CA LYS A 35 -5.03 23.97 6.11
C LYS A 35 -5.71 23.15 5.01
N LYS A 36 -4.98 22.64 4.02
CA LYS A 36 -5.58 21.75 3.01
C LYS A 36 -6.18 20.46 3.63
N ASN A 37 -5.47 19.85 4.60
CA ASN A 37 -5.89 18.63 5.28
C ASN A 37 -5.62 18.73 6.78
N LEU A 38 -6.48 18.11 7.59
CA LEU A 38 -6.31 18.00 9.04
C LEU A 38 -5.96 16.56 9.43
N THR A 39 -4.93 16.39 10.25
CA THR A 39 -4.64 15.12 10.93
C THR A 39 -5.73 14.78 11.95
N ALA A 40 -5.70 13.57 12.53
CA ALA A 40 -6.69 13.18 13.53
C ALA A 40 -6.63 14.08 14.77
N ASP A 41 -5.44 14.37 15.27
CA ASP A 41 -5.23 15.19 16.46
C ASP A 41 -5.62 16.65 16.22
N GLU A 42 -5.22 17.21 15.07
CA GLU A 42 -5.62 18.57 14.68
C GLU A 42 -7.15 18.69 14.50
N PHE A 43 -7.80 17.64 14.00
CA PHE A 43 -9.25 17.62 13.87
C PHE A 43 -9.92 17.59 15.25
N SER A 44 -9.42 16.78 16.19
CA SER A 44 -9.91 16.78 17.57
C SER A 44 -9.74 18.14 18.25
N VAL A 45 -8.59 18.80 18.07
CA VAL A 45 -8.38 20.17 18.56
C VAL A 45 -9.36 21.15 17.90
N ALA A 46 -9.60 21.03 16.58
CA ALA A 46 -10.57 21.86 15.88
C ALA A 46 -12.00 21.68 16.43
N VAL A 47 -12.41 20.44 16.73
CA VAL A 47 -13.72 20.14 17.35
C VAL A 47 -13.84 20.86 18.71
N ASP A 48 -12.82 20.77 19.56
CA ASP A 48 -12.81 21.43 20.86
C ASP A 48 -12.89 22.96 20.72
N LEU A 49 -12.25 23.54 19.69
CA LEU A 49 -12.28 24.99 19.44
C LEU A 49 -13.61 25.50 18.87
N VAL A 50 -14.37 24.66 18.14
CA VAL A 50 -15.66 25.05 17.55
C VAL A 50 -16.87 24.68 18.40
N CYS A 51 -16.67 24.03 19.55
CA CYS A 51 -17.77 23.50 20.36
C CYS A 51 -18.83 24.55 20.77
N ASN A 52 -18.43 25.82 20.86
CA ASN A 52 -19.31 26.94 21.23
C ASN A 52 -19.53 27.95 20.09
N ASP A 53 -19.00 27.69 18.88
CA ASP A 53 -19.14 28.59 17.72
C ASP A 53 -19.84 27.87 16.57
N PRO A 54 -21.16 28.05 16.42
CA PRO A 54 -21.95 27.43 15.35
C PRO A 54 -21.42 27.77 13.96
N SER A 55 -20.91 28.98 13.73
CA SER A 55 -20.43 29.43 12.43
C SER A 55 -19.16 28.68 12.04
N ASN A 56 -18.19 28.59 12.95
CA ASN A 56 -16.95 27.86 12.71
C ASN A 56 -17.15 26.34 12.68
N ARG A 57 -18.12 25.80 13.44
CA ARG A 57 -18.54 24.40 13.33
C ARG A 57 -19.08 24.08 11.95
N LEU A 58 -19.95 24.92 11.38
CA LEU A 58 -20.47 24.74 10.02
C LEU A 58 -19.35 24.79 8.96
N LYS A 59 -18.37 25.68 9.11
CA LYS A 59 -17.19 25.72 8.22
C LYS A 59 -16.35 24.44 8.32
N LEU A 60 -16.19 23.89 9.53
CA LEU A 60 -15.44 22.64 9.74
C LEU A 60 -16.18 21.43 9.14
N ILE A 61 -17.52 21.40 9.23
CA ILE A 61 -18.36 20.41 8.54
C ILE A 61 -18.17 20.53 7.03
N GLY A 62 -18.30 21.73 6.46
CA GLY A 62 -18.17 21.95 5.02
C GLY A 62 -16.78 21.57 4.50
N LYS A 63 -15.73 21.83 5.28
CA LYS A 63 -14.37 21.37 4.99
C LYS A 63 -14.25 19.85 5.00
N GLN A 64 -14.87 19.18 5.97
CA GLN A 64 -14.83 17.72 6.07
C GLN A 64 -15.59 17.05 4.92
N LEU A 65 -16.70 17.64 4.48
CA LEU A 65 -17.42 17.24 3.27
C LEU A 65 -16.53 17.42 2.02
N GLY A 66 -15.90 18.58 1.87
CA GLY A 66 -14.95 18.84 0.77
C GLY A 66 -13.81 17.82 0.74
N TYR A 67 -13.30 17.41 1.90
CA TYR A 67 -12.31 16.34 1.98
C TYR A 67 -12.87 14.97 1.58
N TYR A 68 -14.05 14.57 2.07
CA TYR A 68 -14.62 13.25 1.74
C TYR A 68 -14.90 13.11 0.25
N PHE A 69 -15.36 14.18 -0.39
CA PHE A 69 -15.86 14.15 -1.76
C PHE A 69 -14.90 14.73 -2.81
N CYS A 70 -13.69 15.14 -2.43
CA CYS A 70 -12.70 15.54 -3.42
C CYS A 70 -12.23 14.35 -4.27
N ASN A 71 -11.79 14.62 -5.49
CA ASN A 71 -11.30 13.61 -6.41
C ASN A 71 -10.20 12.72 -5.80
N ASP A 72 -9.26 13.33 -5.07
CA ASP A 72 -8.15 12.61 -4.42
C ASP A 72 -8.62 11.59 -3.39
N ASN A 73 -9.66 11.91 -2.61
CA ASN A 73 -10.18 10.99 -1.59
C ASN A 73 -11.10 9.94 -2.23
N LEU A 74 -12.05 10.35 -3.08
CA LEU A 74 -12.99 9.43 -3.73
C LEU A 74 -12.30 8.40 -4.62
N ALA A 75 -11.19 8.76 -5.26
CA ALA A 75 -10.39 7.83 -6.03
C ALA A 75 -9.75 6.73 -5.16
N ARG A 76 -9.70 6.88 -3.83
CA ARG A 76 -9.02 5.95 -2.91
C ARG A 76 -9.96 5.33 -1.87
N ASP A 77 -11.06 6.00 -1.56
CA ASP A 77 -12.05 5.59 -0.57
C ASP A 77 -13.02 4.57 -1.18
N VAL A 78 -12.69 3.30 -0.96
CA VAL A 78 -13.49 2.17 -1.46
C VAL A 78 -14.92 2.22 -0.93
N PHE A 79 -15.12 2.66 0.31
CA PHE A 79 -16.43 2.68 0.93
C PHE A 79 -17.33 3.68 0.22
N TYR A 80 -16.93 4.95 0.15
CA TYR A 80 -17.75 5.96 -0.52
C TYR A 80 -17.87 5.72 -2.02
N SER A 81 -16.82 5.29 -2.71
CA SER A 81 -16.89 4.94 -4.14
C SER A 81 -17.90 3.83 -4.42
N ASN A 82 -17.94 2.79 -3.58
CA ASN A 82 -18.92 1.72 -3.72
C ASN A 82 -20.33 2.19 -3.38
N LYS A 83 -20.51 3.00 -2.34
CA LYS A 83 -21.83 3.54 -1.97
C LYS A 83 -22.42 4.45 -3.03
N PHE A 84 -21.61 5.31 -3.66
CA PHE A 84 -22.07 6.06 -4.83
C PHE A 84 -22.54 5.15 -5.96
N LYS A 85 -21.82 4.06 -6.26
CA LYS A 85 -22.23 3.11 -7.31
C LYS A 85 -23.51 2.36 -6.96
N GLU A 86 -23.56 1.79 -5.76
CA GLU A 86 -24.70 1.02 -5.26
C GLU A 86 -25.98 1.88 -5.24
N ASP A 87 -25.91 3.06 -4.64
CA ASP A 87 -27.06 3.95 -4.50
C ASP A 87 -27.45 4.57 -5.85
N SER A 88 -26.48 4.89 -6.71
CA SER A 88 -26.80 5.35 -8.07
C SER A 88 -27.58 4.33 -8.89
N ILE A 89 -27.26 3.04 -8.76
CA ILE A 89 -28.01 1.96 -9.40
C ILE A 89 -29.37 1.80 -8.73
N LYS A 90 -29.41 1.79 -7.39
CA LYS A 90 -30.63 1.60 -6.60
C LYS A 90 -31.69 2.66 -6.88
N TYR A 91 -31.28 3.91 -7.06
CA TYR A 91 -32.17 5.05 -7.25
C TYR A 91 -32.27 5.53 -8.69
N ASP A 92 -31.66 4.82 -9.64
CA ASP A 92 -31.57 5.20 -11.06
C ASP A 92 -31.15 6.68 -11.26
N LYS A 93 -30.13 7.10 -10.52
CA LYS A 93 -29.66 8.49 -10.52
C LYS A 93 -28.14 8.57 -10.38
N GLN A 94 -27.49 9.31 -11.27
CA GLN A 94 -26.02 9.35 -11.28
C GLN A 94 -25.43 10.13 -10.10
N ASN A 95 -24.32 9.61 -9.57
CA ASN A 95 -23.47 10.19 -8.54
C ASN A 95 -24.23 10.55 -7.25
N VAL A 96 -25.13 9.67 -6.79
CA VAL A 96 -25.88 9.87 -5.53
C VAL A 96 -25.47 8.87 -4.46
N MET A 97 -25.53 9.28 -3.20
CA MET A 97 -25.26 8.44 -2.05
C MET A 97 -26.15 8.84 -0.86
N GLU A 98 -26.71 7.89 -0.13
CA GLU A 98 -27.54 8.19 1.05
C GLU A 98 -26.75 8.96 2.13
N LEU A 99 -27.37 9.99 2.72
CA LEU A 99 -26.70 10.89 3.65
C LEU A 99 -26.33 10.21 4.98
N LYS A 100 -27.03 9.13 5.34
CA LYS A 100 -26.75 8.34 6.56
C LYS A 100 -25.29 7.85 6.62
N TYR A 101 -24.66 7.58 5.48
CA TYR A 101 -23.27 7.13 5.44
C TYR A 101 -22.32 8.24 5.87
N VAL A 102 -22.60 9.49 5.47
CA VAL A 102 -21.85 10.67 5.91
C VAL A 102 -22.03 10.88 7.41
N GLN A 103 -23.27 10.84 7.90
CA GLN A 103 -23.59 11.02 9.32
C GLN A 103 -22.92 9.95 10.20
N SER A 104 -22.81 8.72 9.71
CA SER A 104 -22.15 7.63 10.44
C SER A 104 -20.61 7.73 10.47
N ALA A 105 -20.02 8.65 9.72
CA ALA A 105 -18.57 8.79 9.67
C ALA A 105 -18.03 9.38 10.99
N LYS A 106 -16.94 8.81 11.53
CA LYS A 106 -16.38 9.18 12.85
C LYS A 106 -16.22 10.69 13.06
N ARG A 107 -15.71 11.42 12.06
CA ARG A 107 -15.52 12.88 12.17
C ARG A 107 -16.83 13.66 12.16
N MET A 108 -17.87 13.15 11.49
CA MET A 108 -19.20 13.76 11.49
C MET A 108 -19.90 13.51 12.82
N LEU A 109 -19.74 12.31 13.39
CA LEU A 109 -20.22 11.98 14.74
C LEU A 109 -19.56 12.86 15.81
N LEU A 110 -18.26 13.13 15.71
CA LEU A 110 -17.56 14.04 16.63
C LEU A 110 -18.06 15.48 16.55
N LEU A 111 -18.58 15.89 15.39
CA LEU A 111 -19.17 17.21 15.19
C LEU A 111 -20.67 17.24 15.53
N ASP A 112 -21.26 16.10 15.86
CA ASP A 112 -22.72 15.93 16.02
C ASP A 112 -23.51 16.49 14.82
N ALA A 113 -23.03 16.21 13.60
CA ALA A 113 -23.55 16.84 12.39
C ALA A 113 -24.94 16.32 11.99
N SER A 114 -25.96 17.17 12.09
CA SER A 114 -27.33 16.87 11.63
C SER A 114 -27.48 17.04 10.12
N ILE A 115 -28.64 16.66 9.57
CA ILE A 115 -28.97 16.87 8.15
C ILE A 115 -29.02 18.38 7.85
N GLU A 116 -29.63 19.15 8.75
CA GLU A 116 -29.76 20.60 8.67
C GLU A 116 -28.39 21.28 8.73
N ASP A 117 -27.47 20.78 9.56
CA ASP A 117 -26.10 21.29 9.62
C ASP A 117 -25.35 21.05 8.31
N ILE A 118 -25.50 19.87 7.71
CA ILE A 118 -24.87 19.56 6.42
C ILE A 118 -25.41 20.48 5.33
N GLN A 119 -26.72 20.72 5.30
CA GLN A 119 -27.33 21.64 4.35
C GLN A 119 -26.75 23.06 4.51
N LYS A 120 -26.76 23.60 5.74
CA LYS A 120 -26.18 24.92 6.05
C LYS A 120 -24.69 25.00 5.74
N ALA A 121 -23.93 23.94 5.99
CA ALA A 121 -22.51 23.90 5.71
C ALA A 121 -22.21 23.95 4.20
N LEU A 122 -23.03 23.30 3.36
CA LEU A 122 -22.91 23.38 1.91
C LEU A 122 -23.18 24.79 1.38
N GLU A 123 -24.18 25.48 1.96
CA GLU A 123 -24.51 26.87 1.63
C GLU A 123 -23.38 27.84 2.05
N VAL A 124 -22.88 27.71 3.28
CA VAL A 124 -21.84 28.61 3.83
C VAL A 124 -20.49 28.43 3.15
N CYS A 125 -20.12 27.20 2.78
CA CYS A 125 -18.79 26.91 2.21
C CYS A 125 -18.74 26.99 0.68
N ASN A 126 -19.87 27.31 0.03
CA ASN A 126 -20.00 27.35 -1.43
C ASN A 126 -19.39 26.13 -2.14
N ASN A 127 -19.69 24.94 -1.60
CA ASN A 127 -19.24 23.67 -2.18
C ASN A 127 -20.05 23.38 -3.45
N SER A 128 -19.72 24.07 -4.54
CA SER A 128 -20.43 24.01 -5.83
C SER A 128 -20.47 22.62 -6.46
N GLU A 129 -19.62 21.69 -6.01
CA GLU A 129 -19.56 20.31 -6.51
C GLU A 129 -20.61 19.37 -5.87
N LEU A 130 -21.31 19.79 -4.81
CA LEU A 130 -22.20 18.94 -4.02
C LEU A 130 -23.60 19.54 -3.88
N LYS A 131 -24.62 18.69 -3.91
CA LYS A 131 -26.03 19.07 -3.68
C LYS A 131 -26.76 18.02 -2.86
N LEU A 132 -27.67 18.44 -1.98
CA LEU A 132 -28.61 17.52 -1.33
C LEU A 132 -29.83 17.29 -2.22
N VAL A 133 -30.26 16.02 -2.29
CA VAL A 133 -31.41 15.59 -3.08
C VAL A 133 -32.25 14.64 -2.25
N GLN A 134 -33.54 14.93 -2.15
CA GLN A 134 -34.54 14.00 -1.63
C GLN A 134 -34.95 13.00 -2.72
N ILE A 135 -34.87 11.70 -2.45
CA ILE A 135 -35.35 10.63 -3.33
C ILE A 135 -36.31 9.75 -2.52
N GLY A 136 -37.62 9.90 -2.75
CA GLY A 136 -38.64 9.31 -1.88
C GLY A 136 -38.52 9.88 -0.46
N ASP A 137 -38.42 9.01 0.55
CA ASP A 137 -38.23 9.40 1.96
C ASP A 137 -36.75 9.46 2.38
N VAL A 138 -35.82 9.29 1.45
CA VAL A 138 -34.39 9.23 1.74
C VAL A 138 -33.67 10.50 1.27
N MET A 139 -32.94 11.12 2.19
CA MET A 139 -32.01 12.20 1.87
C MET A 139 -30.68 11.65 1.34
N CYS A 140 -30.27 12.12 0.17
CA CYS A 140 -29.03 11.76 -0.49
C CYS A 140 -28.15 12.99 -0.73
N ILE A 141 -26.84 12.78 -0.77
CA ILE A 141 -25.89 13.74 -1.33
C ILE A 141 -25.60 13.33 -2.77
N GLN A 142 -25.67 14.31 -3.67
CA GLN A 142 -25.32 14.16 -5.09
C GLN A 142 -24.05 14.96 -5.37
N ARG A 143 -23.10 14.34 -6.05
CA ARG A 143 -21.95 15.03 -6.62
C ARG A 143 -22.27 15.44 -8.06
N LEU A 144 -22.06 16.70 -8.39
CA LEU A 144 -22.36 17.23 -9.73
C LEU A 144 -21.33 16.73 -10.76
N GLU A 145 -20.09 16.54 -10.33
CA GLU A 145 -19.04 15.92 -11.14
C GLU A 145 -19.08 14.39 -11.09
N PRO A 146 -18.65 13.70 -12.17
CA PRO A 146 -18.48 12.25 -12.17
C PRO A 146 -17.56 11.78 -11.05
N ILE A 147 -17.94 10.67 -10.39
CA ILE A 147 -17.07 10.02 -9.41
C ILE A 147 -15.78 9.57 -10.11
N PRO A 148 -14.58 9.95 -9.62
CA PRO A 148 -13.34 9.51 -10.24
C PRO A 148 -13.26 7.98 -10.21
N PRO A 149 -12.62 7.37 -11.21
CA PRO A 149 -12.40 5.94 -11.18
C PRO A 149 -11.63 5.60 -9.91
N LEU A 150 -12.12 4.57 -9.19
CA LEU A 150 -11.43 4.07 -8.02
C LEU A 150 -10.04 3.64 -8.48
N ILE A 151 -9.02 4.39 -8.06
CA ILE A 151 -7.66 3.91 -8.05
C ILE A 151 -7.74 2.77 -7.04
N ARG A 152 -7.82 1.53 -7.56
CA ARG A 152 -7.56 0.31 -6.79
C ARG A 152 -6.14 0.43 -6.30
N ASN A 153 -5.96 1.21 -5.24
CA ASN A 153 -4.78 1.11 -4.47
C ASN A 153 -4.86 -0.28 -3.89
N LEU A 154 -3.85 -1.06 -4.22
CA LEU A 154 -3.33 -2.19 -3.47
C LEU A 154 -2.95 -1.76 -2.03
N PHE A 155 -3.75 -0.92 -1.36
CA PHE A 155 -3.70 -0.64 0.08
C PHE A 155 -4.32 -1.81 0.84
N ASN A 156 -3.86 -3.02 0.50
CA ASN A 156 -3.71 -4.06 1.50
C ASN A 156 -2.89 -3.46 2.64
N LYS A 157 -3.28 -3.78 3.88
CA LYS A 157 -2.41 -3.61 5.06
C LYS A 157 -1.06 -4.35 4.91
N ASN A 158 -0.84 -5.07 3.80
CA ASN A 158 0.46 -5.49 3.28
C ASN A 158 0.89 -4.55 2.13
N LYS A 159 1.34 -3.33 2.46
CA LYS A 159 1.77 -2.29 1.52
C LYS A 159 2.95 -2.67 0.60
N TRP A 160 3.45 -3.91 0.73
CA TRP A 160 4.64 -4.41 0.05
C TRP A 160 4.36 -5.59 -0.88
N GLY A 161 3.13 -6.11 -0.95
CA GLY A 161 2.84 -7.37 -1.65
C GLY A 161 3.57 -8.56 -1.02
N LYS A 162 2.92 -9.70 -0.84
CA LYS A 162 3.67 -10.90 -0.47
C LYS A 162 4.39 -11.42 -1.70
N PHE A 163 5.54 -12.07 -1.51
CA PHE A 163 6.20 -12.81 -2.57
C PHE A 163 5.21 -13.78 -3.25
N GLY A 164 5.03 -13.64 -4.56
CA GLY A 164 4.07 -14.39 -5.36
C GLY A 164 2.70 -13.71 -5.54
N GLU A 165 2.53 -12.48 -5.03
CA GLU A 165 1.30 -11.67 -5.16
C GLU A 165 1.54 -10.34 -5.92
N THR A 166 2.72 -10.13 -6.49
CA THR A 166 3.07 -8.96 -7.31
C THR A 166 3.50 -9.37 -8.71
N LEU A 167 3.35 -8.50 -9.70
CA LEU A 167 3.72 -8.80 -11.09
C LEU A 167 5.18 -9.23 -11.24
N GLU A 168 6.07 -8.68 -10.42
CA GLU A 168 7.50 -9.02 -10.40
C GLU A 168 7.78 -10.43 -9.84
N THR A 169 6.81 -11.03 -9.14
CA THR A 169 6.99 -12.28 -8.39
C THR A 169 6.02 -13.39 -8.80
N ILE A 170 4.96 -13.10 -9.55
CA ILE A 170 3.97 -14.12 -9.94
C ILE A 170 4.55 -15.25 -10.80
N HIS A 171 5.65 -15.00 -11.53
CA HIS A 171 6.34 -16.00 -12.35
C HIS A 171 7.48 -16.72 -11.62
N ALA A 172 7.77 -16.38 -10.36
CA ALA A 172 8.94 -16.92 -9.66
C ALA A 172 8.87 -18.45 -9.44
N ALA A 173 7.67 -19.03 -9.37
CA ALA A 173 7.44 -20.47 -9.31
C ALA A 173 7.18 -21.12 -10.68
N GLY A 174 7.71 -20.52 -11.74
CA GLY A 174 7.45 -20.87 -13.12
C GLY A 174 6.39 -19.97 -13.76
N CYS A 175 6.35 -20.00 -15.09
CA CYS A 175 5.60 -19.04 -15.87
C CYS A 175 4.08 -19.31 -15.85
N LEU A 176 3.31 -18.27 -15.54
CA LEU A 176 1.87 -18.24 -15.76
C LEU A 176 1.59 -17.62 -17.12
N VAL A 177 0.81 -18.30 -17.96
CA VAL A 177 0.49 -17.84 -19.31
C VAL A 177 -1.01 -17.87 -19.58
N LYS A 178 -1.45 -16.95 -20.42
CA LYS A 178 -2.72 -17.04 -21.15
C LYS A 178 -2.42 -17.60 -22.54
N ILE A 179 -3.21 -18.59 -22.93
CA ILE A 179 -3.17 -19.20 -24.26
C ILE A 179 -4.45 -18.75 -24.97
N SER A 180 -4.33 -18.13 -26.13
CA SER A 180 -5.46 -17.65 -26.93
C SER A 180 -5.40 -18.20 -28.36
N ASP A 181 -6.49 -18.02 -29.10
CA ASP A 181 -6.57 -18.41 -30.52
C ASP A 181 -6.34 -19.92 -30.73
N ILE A 182 -6.81 -20.74 -29.79
CA ILE A 182 -6.64 -22.20 -29.84
C ILE A 182 -7.43 -22.75 -31.03
N PRO A 183 -6.83 -23.44 -32.01
CA PRO A 183 -7.55 -23.93 -33.19
C PRO A 183 -8.61 -24.99 -32.85
N PRO A 184 -9.66 -25.16 -33.68
CA PRO A 184 -10.69 -26.19 -33.52
C PRO A 184 -10.14 -27.62 -33.42
N SER A 185 -9.01 -27.91 -34.06
CA SER A 185 -8.34 -29.23 -34.01
C SER A 185 -7.85 -29.64 -32.62
N PHE A 186 -7.83 -28.71 -31.65
CA PHE A 186 -7.53 -29.01 -30.26
C PHE A 186 -8.84 -29.26 -29.50
N ASP A 187 -9.24 -30.54 -29.43
CA ASP A 187 -10.52 -30.99 -28.85
C ASP A 187 -10.60 -30.92 -27.31
N GLY A 188 -9.60 -30.36 -26.63
CA GLY A 188 -9.63 -30.17 -25.19
C GLY A 188 -8.33 -29.64 -24.60
N TRP A 189 -8.34 -29.38 -23.30
CA TRP A 189 -7.17 -28.86 -22.58
C TRP A 189 -5.96 -29.81 -22.64
N GLN A 190 -6.17 -31.12 -22.81
CA GLN A 190 -5.11 -32.12 -22.85
C GLN A 190 -4.24 -31.99 -24.11
N SER A 191 -4.84 -31.79 -25.29
CA SER A 191 -4.07 -31.60 -26.53
C SER A 191 -3.27 -30.29 -26.50
N VAL A 192 -3.83 -29.23 -25.92
CA VAL A 192 -3.10 -27.96 -25.70
C VAL A 192 -1.93 -28.16 -24.75
N LYS A 193 -2.12 -28.94 -23.67
CA LYS A 193 -1.07 -29.27 -22.71
C LYS A 193 0.08 -30.04 -23.34
N ASP A 194 -0.23 -31.05 -24.15
CA ASP A 194 0.77 -31.91 -24.77
C ASP A 194 1.59 -31.13 -25.81
N GLU A 195 0.94 -30.29 -26.60
CA GLU A 195 1.62 -29.39 -27.52
C GLU A 195 2.47 -28.36 -26.80
N LEU A 196 1.96 -27.74 -25.73
CA LEU A 196 2.73 -26.81 -24.90
C LEU A 196 3.95 -27.47 -24.26
N ALA A 197 3.80 -28.71 -23.76
CA ALA A 197 4.91 -29.49 -23.20
C ALA A 197 5.97 -29.79 -24.26
N ARG A 198 5.55 -30.13 -25.48
CA ARG A 198 6.43 -30.41 -26.63
C ARG A 198 7.20 -29.16 -27.06
N LEU A 199 6.52 -28.03 -27.23
CA LEU A 199 7.12 -26.76 -27.65
C LEU A 199 8.16 -26.23 -26.66
N LEU A 200 7.85 -26.34 -25.36
CA LEU A 200 8.70 -25.80 -24.30
C LEU A 200 9.73 -26.78 -23.77
N SER A 201 9.59 -28.07 -24.06
CA SER A 201 10.31 -29.13 -23.35
C SER A 201 10.24 -28.97 -21.83
N ALA A 202 9.08 -28.53 -21.33
CA ALA A 202 8.87 -28.13 -19.95
C ALA A 202 7.68 -28.84 -19.31
N LYS A 203 7.75 -29.01 -17.98
CA LYS A 203 6.66 -29.60 -17.19
C LYS A 203 5.49 -28.63 -17.10
N ILE A 204 4.33 -29.04 -17.63
CA ILE A 204 3.08 -28.27 -17.47
C ILE A 204 2.40 -28.69 -16.16
N CYS A 205 2.50 -27.83 -15.15
CA CYS A 205 2.00 -28.09 -13.80
C CYS A 205 0.48 -27.98 -13.71
N TYR A 206 -0.13 -27.10 -14.50
CA TYR A 206 -1.57 -26.93 -14.55
C TYR A 206 -2.00 -26.30 -15.88
N ILE A 207 -3.19 -26.67 -16.35
CA ILE A 207 -3.89 -26.02 -17.46
C ILE A 207 -5.40 -26.00 -17.16
N SER A 208 -6.07 -24.90 -17.47
CA SER A 208 -7.52 -24.77 -17.30
C SER A 208 -8.26 -25.41 -18.48
N PRO A 209 -9.56 -25.71 -18.35
CA PRO A 209 -10.42 -25.95 -19.50
C PRO A 209 -10.35 -24.79 -20.50
N ILE A 210 -10.68 -25.09 -21.76
CA ILE A 210 -10.83 -24.08 -22.82
C ILE A 210 -12.15 -23.32 -22.57
N ILE A 211 -12.10 -21.99 -22.48
CA ILE A 211 -13.24 -21.11 -22.21
C ILE A 211 -13.84 -20.52 -23.51
N ALA A 212 -14.88 -19.69 -23.37
CA ALA A 212 -15.78 -19.21 -24.43
C ALA A 212 -15.13 -18.37 -25.58
N GLU A 213 -13.81 -18.18 -25.58
CA GLU A 213 -13.05 -17.47 -26.62
C GLU A 213 -11.92 -18.34 -27.18
N ARG A 214 -12.04 -19.67 -27.05
CA ARG A 214 -10.97 -20.62 -27.39
C ARG A 214 -9.63 -20.23 -26.74
N SER A 215 -9.69 -19.88 -25.46
CA SER A 215 -8.53 -19.53 -24.64
C SER A 215 -8.47 -20.41 -23.39
N CYS A 216 -7.30 -20.50 -22.77
CA CYS A 216 -7.13 -21.15 -21.48
C CYS A 216 -5.92 -20.55 -20.74
N PHE A 217 -5.78 -20.88 -19.46
CA PHE A 217 -4.62 -20.51 -18.67
C PHE A 217 -3.75 -21.72 -18.37
N ALA A 218 -2.43 -21.53 -18.37
CA ALA A 218 -1.49 -22.58 -18.00
C ALA A 218 -0.43 -22.08 -17.00
N TRP A 219 -0.02 -22.98 -16.11
CA TRP A 219 1.15 -22.80 -15.26
C TRP A 219 2.22 -23.79 -15.70
N ILE A 220 3.29 -23.25 -16.22
CA ILE A 220 4.47 -23.97 -16.68
C ILE A 220 5.47 -23.97 -15.51
N GLY A 221 5.99 -25.14 -15.15
CA GLY A 221 7.02 -25.25 -14.13
C GLY A 221 8.29 -24.50 -14.55
N HIS A 222 9.11 -24.09 -13.57
CA HIS A 222 10.32 -23.33 -13.85
C HIS A 222 11.33 -24.16 -14.67
N PHE A 223 11.97 -23.51 -15.66
CA PHE A 223 13.10 -24.04 -16.43
C PHE A 223 14.02 -22.89 -16.87
N ASN A 224 15.18 -23.22 -17.43
CA ASN A 224 16.19 -22.22 -17.80
C ASN A 224 15.64 -21.28 -18.90
N ASN A 225 15.76 -19.96 -18.67
CA ASN A 225 15.32 -18.91 -19.59
C ASN A 225 13.81 -18.97 -19.96
N ASP A 226 12.98 -19.51 -19.07
CA ASP A 226 11.54 -19.70 -19.29
C ASP A 226 10.81 -18.45 -19.75
N ILE A 227 10.98 -17.32 -19.06
CA ILE A 227 10.34 -16.04 -19.40
C ILE A 227 10.74 -15.57 -20.81
N GLN A 228 12.04 -15.58 -21.13
CA GLN A 228 12.53 -15.12 -22.43
C GLN A 228 12.08 -16.05 -23.56
N MET A 229 12.10 -17.36 -23.32
CA MET A 229 11.63 -18.34 -24.29
C MET A 229 10.16 -18.09 -24.62
N ILE A 230 9.30 -17.92 -23.61
CA ILE A 230 7.87 -17.62 -23.79
C ILE A 230 7.65 -16.31 -24.55
N LYS A 231 8.41 -15.26 -24.24
CA LYS A 231 8.32 -13.97 -24.97
C LYS A 231 8.74 -14.08 -26.44
N ASN A 232 9.64 -15.00 -26.76
CA ASN A 232 10.20 -15.17 -28.11
C ASN A 232 9.55 -16.32 -28.90
N LEU A 233 8.54 -16.99 -28.33
CA LEU A 233 7.84 -18.08 -29.00
C LEU A 233 7.00 -17.53 -30.15
N ASN A 234 7.39 -17.91 -31.36
CA ASN A 234 6.72 -17.56 -32.61
C ASN A 234 6.40 -18.85 -33.39
N ASN A 235 5.50 -18.75 -34.36
CA ASN A 235 5.08 -19.87 -35.24
C ASN A 235 4.51 -21.08 -34.47
N VAL A 236 3.69 -20.79 -33.46
CA VAL A 236 2.98 -21.80 -32.68
C VAL A 236 1.52 -21.90 -33.11
N PRO A 237 0.84 -23.05 -32.92
CA PRO A 237 -0.55 -23.23 -33.33
C PRO A 237 -1.56 -22.30 -32.62
N PHE A 238 -1.16 -21.69 -31.51
CA PHE A 238 -1.97 -20.79 -30.68
C PHE A 238 -1.07 -19.74 -30.02
N ASN A 239 -1.64 -18.60 -29.67
CA ASN A 239 -0.90 -17.51 -29.05
C ASN A 239 -0.63 -17.79 -27.57
N ILE A 240 0.61 -17.60 -27.13
CA ILE A 240 1.03 -17.79 -25.73
C ILE A 240 1.55 -16.45 -25.22
N SER A 241 0.93 -15.89 -24.18
CA SER A 241 1.38 -14.64 -23.56
C SER A 241 1.57 -14.83 -22.06
N LEU A 242 2.61 -14.20 -21.50
CA LEU A 242 2.78 -14.13 -20.05
C LEU A 242 1.65 -13.31 -19.44
N ILE A 243 1.22 -13.70 -18.24
CA ILE A 243 0.31 -12.89 -17.44
C ILE A 243 1.05 -11.65 -16.94
N GLU A 244 0.81 -10.49 -17.56
CA GLU A 244 1.47 -9.22 -17.20
C GLU A 244 0.56 -8.26 -16.43
N THR A 245 -0.68 -8.66 -16.11
CA THR A 245 -1.64 -7.85 -15.34
C THR A 245 -2.22 -8.59 -14.14
N MET A 246 -2.56 -7.84 -13.08
CA MET A 246 -3.13 -8.43 -11.86
C MET A 246 -4.55 -8.95 -12.07
N ASP A 247 -5.31 -8.39 -13.03
CA ASP A 247 -6.64 -8.89 -13.38
C ASP A 247 -6.54 -10.28 -14.03
N LEU A 248 -5.65 -10.47 -15.03
CA LEU A 248 -5.39 -11.78 -15.64
C LEU A 248 -4.82 -12.78 -14.61
N TYR A 249 -3.99 -12.32 -13.68
CA TYR A 249 -3.53 -13.17 -12.57
C TYR A 249 -4.69 -13.64 -11.70
N GLY A 250 -5.62 -12.75 -11.37
CA GLY A 250 -6.83 -13.08 -10.63
C GLY A 250 -7.72 -14.10 -11.35
N GLU A 251 -7.89 -13.98 -12.67
CA GLU A 251 -8.61 -14.94 -13.50
C GLU A 251 -7.94 -16.31 -13.52
N MET A 252 -6.61 -16.34 -13.70
CA MET A 252 -5.83 -17.56 -13.63
C MET A 252 -6.01 -18.28 -12.28
N LEU A 253 -5.88 -17.55 -11.16
CA LEU A 253 -6.08 -18.13 -9.83
C LEU A 253 -7.49 -18.69 -9.63
N LYS A 254 -8.54 -18.02 -10.14
CA LYS A 254 -9.92 -18.51 -10.10
C LYS A 254 -10.11 -19.79 -10.92
N SER A 255 -9.36 -19.95 -12.02
CA SER A 255 -9.41 -21.17 -12.83
C SER A 255 -8.76 -22.35 -12.11
N MET A 256 -7.70 -22.12 -11.33
CA MET A 256 -6.88 -23.18 -10.73
C MET A 256 -7.65 -24.02 -9.71
N LYS A 257 -7.50 -25.34 -9.82
CA LYS A 257 -7.99 -26.27 -8.80
C LYS A 257 -7.24 -26.06 -7.46
N PRO A 258 -7.89 -26.30 -6.30
CA PRO A 258 -7.24 -26.13 -4.98
C PRO A 258 -5.90 -26.86 -4.83
N LYS A 259 -5.77 -28.07 -5.38
CA LYS A 259 -4.51 -28.85 -5.36
C LYS A 259 -3.38 -28.16 -6.14
N ALA A 260 -3.70 -27.53 -7.27
CA ALA A 260 -2.71 -26.79 -8.07
C ALA A 260 -2.27 -25.51 -7.34
N LEU A 261 -3.22 -24.78 -6.74
CA LEU A 261 -2.93 -23.61 -5.89
C LEU A 261 -2.01 -23.96 -4.73
N GLN A 262 -2.31 -25.05 -4.00
CA GLN A 262 -1.46 -25.52 -2.89
C GLN A 262 -0.06 -25.92 -3.37
N THR A 263 0.04 -26.63 -4.50
CA THR A 263 1.33 -27.03 -5.07
C THR A 263 2.16 -25.82 -5.48
N ARG A 264 1.54 -24.83 -6.14
CA ARG A 264 2.21 -23.58 -6.50
C ARG A 264 2.64 -22.80 -5.28
N ALA A 265 1.79 -22.69 -4.26
CA ALA A 265 2.12 -21.99 -3.02
C ALA A 265 3.33 -22.62 -2.31
N LYS A 266 3.40 -23.96 -2.22
CA LYS A 266 4.56 -24.67 -1.68
C LYS A 266 5.83 -24.40 -2.48
N GLU A 267 5.73 -24.42 -3.81
CA GLU A 267 6.89 -24.16 -4.69
C GLU A 267 7.37 -22.71 -4.58
N MET A 268 6.44 -21.76 -4.54
CA MET A 268 6.72 -20.34 -4.31
C MET A 268 7.44 -20.12 -2.97
N GLN A 269 6.96 -20.77 -1.90
CA GLN A 269 7.63 -20.75 -0.60
C GLN A 269 9.02 -21.35 -0.66
N ARG A 270 9.19 -22.51 -1.31
CA ARG A 270 10.49 -23.17 -1.49
C ARG A 270 11.50 -22.27 -2.18
N ILE A 271 11.09 -21.62 -3.27
CA ILE A 271 11.94 -20.70 -4.06
C ILE A 271 12.28 -19.46 -3.24
N HIS A 272 11.31 -18.87 -2.56
CA HIS A 272 11.55 -17.74 -1.67
C HIS A 272 12.52 -18.09 -0.54
N HIS A 273 12.32 -19.23 0.13
CA HIS A 273 13.20 -19.71 1.20
C HIS A 273 14.61 -19.99 0.67
N ALA A 274 14.76 -20.62 -0.49
CA ALA A 274 16.05 -20.81 -1.12
C ALA A 274 16.73 -19.48 -1.48
N ALA A 275 15.97 -18.50 -1.96
CA ALA A 275 16.48 -17.18 -2.35
C ALA A 275 16.92 -16.33 -1.14
N ILE A 276 16.21 -16.38 -0.01
CA ILE A 276 16.60 -15.61 1.19
C ILE A 276 17.78 -16.25 1.93
N SER A 277 17.96 -17.57 1.80
CA SER A 277 19.00 -18.31 2.52
C SER A 277 20.31 -18.45 1.73
N ARG A 278 20.30 -18.18 0.42
CA ARG A 278 21.49 -18.25 -0.42
C ARG A 278 22.36 -16.98 -0.32
N PRO A 279 23.67 -17.12 -0.58
CA PRO A 279 24.52 -15.97 -0.87
C PRO A 279 24.02 -15.19 -2.08
N PHE A 280 24.07 -13.86 -1.99
CA PHE A 280 23.67 -12.97 -3.06
C PHE A 280 24.56 -11.74 -3.12
N GLN A 281 24.62 -11.13 -4.30
CA GLN A 281 25.27 -9.85 -4.52
C GLN A 281 24.24 -8.74 -4.55
N LEU A 282 24.54 -7.65 -3.84
CA LEU A 282 23.79 -6.41 -3.88
C LEU A 282 24.75 -5.33 -4.38
N ASP A 283 24.52 -4.85 -5.60
CA ASP A 283 25.52 -4.12 -6.38
C ASP A 283 26.85 -4.91 -6.44
N ASN A 284 27.95 -4.35 -5.94
CA ASN A 284 29.27 -5.00 -5.93
C ASN A 284 29.60 -5.68 -4.59
N LEU A 285 28.64 -5.79 -3.67
CA LEU A 285 28.86 -6.29 -2.32
C LEU A 285 28.23 -7.67 -2.13
N THR A 286 28.96 -8.58 -1.49
CA THR A 286 28.53 -9.96 -1.27
C THR A 286 28.02 -10.17 0.15
N PHE A 287 26.86 -10.83 0.27
CA PHE A 287 26.24 -11.17 1.55
C PHE A 287 25.97 -12.67 1.65
N ARG A 288 26.19 -13.26 2.84
CA ARG A 288 25.96 -14.69 3.10
C ARG A 288 24.51 -15.12 2.84
N ASN A 289 23.57 -14.27 3.22
CA ASN A 289 22.13 -14.45 3.03
C ASN A 289 21.39 -13.17 3.45
N PHE A 290 20.06 -13.14 3.26
CA PHE A 290 19.25 -11.96 3.58
C PHE A 290 19.27 -11.60 5.07
N ALA A 291 19.30 -12.60 5.95
CA ALA A 291 19.38 -12.38 7.39
C ALA A 291 20.69 -11.68 7.77
N HIS A 292 21.79 -11.98 7.07
CA HIS A 292 23.08 -11.34 7.26
C HIS A 292 23.01 -9.84 6.98
N LEU A 293 22.53 -9.43 5.80
CA LEU A 293 22.34 -8.03 5.44
C LEU A 293 21.46 -7.30 6.46
N LYS A 294 20.33 -7.91 6.83
CA LYS A 294 19.41 -7.34 7.84
C LYS A 294 20.10 -7.11 9.18
N ARG A 295 20.89 -8.07 9.64
CA ARG A 295 21.67 -7.96 10.88
C ARG A 295 22.68 -6.81 10.79
N LEU A 296 23.46 -6.74 9.72
CA LEU A 296 24.47 -5.70 9.50
C LEU A 296 23.88 -4.28 9.52
N LEU A 297 22.76 -4.07 8.82
CA LEU A 297 22.07 -2.77 8.80
C LEU A 297 21.48 -2.40 10.16
N LYS A 298 20.96 -3.38 10.90
CA LYS A 298 20.44 -3.15 12.26
C LYS A 298 21.57 -2.84 13.23
N ASP A 299 22.65 -3.62 13.21
CA ASP A 299 23.83 -3.42 14.04
C ASP A 299 24.44 -2.03 13.80
N LEU A 300 24.52 -1.60 12.52
CA LEU A 300 24.96 -0.26 12.15
C LEU A 300 24.05 0.81 12.78
N LEU A 301 22.74 0.68 12.66
CA LEU A 301 21.78 1.66 13.20
C LEU A 301 21.84 1.74 14.74
N ASP A 302 21.90 0.59 15.40
CA ASP A 302 21.85 0.49 16.86
C ASP A 302 23.15 1.02 17.50
N LYS A 303 24.32 0.63 16.94
CA LYS A 303 25.65 0.96 17.49
C LYS A 303 26.17 2.34 17.08
N THR A 304 25.69 2.92 15.98
CA THR A 304 26.11 4.28 15.57
C THR A 304 25.49 5.32 16.51
N PRO A 305 26.29 6.25 17.10
CA PRO A 305 25.75 7.31 17.93
C PRO A 305 24.78 8.22 17.16
N ARG A 306 23.89 8.88 17.91
CA ARG A 306 22.99 9.88 17.31
C ARG A 306 23.81 11.06 16.80
N GLY A 307 23.44 11.58 15.64
CA GLY A 307 24.07 12.76 15.08
C GLY A 307 25.30 12.44 14.22
N THR A 308 25.68 11.16 14.12
CA THR A 308 26.87 10.73 13.41
C THR A 308 26.61 10.57 11.92
N ASP A 309 27.45 11.22 11.12
CA ASP A 309 27.50 11.02 9.67
C ASP A 309 28.25 9.72 9.35
N ILE A 310 27.73 8.95 8.40
CA ILE A 310 28.38 7.76 7.88
C ILE A 310 29.51 8.21 6.96
N PRO A 311 30.75 7.72 7.16
CA PRO A 311 31.89 8.14 6.34
C PRO A 311 31.67 7.89 4.85
N SER A 312 31.99 8.90 4.03
CA SER A 312 31.92 8.79 2.58
C SER A 312 32.85 7.69 2.05
N SER A 313 32.41 6.99 1.01
CA SER A 313 33.04 5.82 0.39
C SER A 313 33.18 4.59 1.29
N SER A 314 32.71 4.63 2.54
CA SER A 314 32.71 3.46 3.42
C SER A 314 31.81 2.34 2.88
N VAL A 315 32.09 1.10 3.28
CA VAL A 315 31.22 -0.04 2.97
C VAL A 315 29.80 0.21 3.50
N ALA A 316 29.66 0.86 4.67
CA ALA A 316 28.37 1.25 5.23
C ALA A 316 27.57 2.18 4.30
N GLU A 317 28.19 3.23 3.77
CA GLU A 317 27.55 4.13 2.82
C GLU A 317 27.09 3.36 1.57
N GLN A 318 27.95 2.52 1.02
CA GLN A 318 27.63 1.73 -0.17
C GLN A 318 26.41 0.83 0.09
N VAL A 319 26.40 0.07 1.20
CA VAL A 319 25.26 -0.79 1.56
C VAL A 319 23.97 -0.01 1.76
N LEU A 320 24.04 1.15 2.43
CA LEU A 320 22.87 2.01 2.64
C LEU A 320 22.32 2.53 1.32
N LYS A 321 23.19 2.98 0.41
CA LYS A 321 22.82 3.45 -0.93
C LYS A 321 22.19 2.33 -1.76
N SER A 322 22.81 1.15 -1.80
CA SER A 322 22.27 -0.02 -2.51
C SER A 322 20.91 -0.45 -1.94
N THR A 323 20.76 -0.44 -0.62
CA THR A 323 19.51 -0.80 0.06
C THR A 323 18.42 0.23 -0.17
N LEU A 324 18.76 1.53 -0.20
CA LEU A 324 17.84 2.63 -0.45
C LEU A 324 17.18 2.54 -1.83
N ASN A 325 17.85 1.96 -2.83
CA ASN A 325 17.28 1.74 -4.17
C ASN A 325 16.00 0.89 -4.14
N TYR A 326 15.82 0.07 -3.11
CA TYR A 326 14.63 -0.74 -2.89
C TYR A 326 13.58 -0.02 -2.03
N HIS A 327 13.80 1.26 -1.70
CA HIS A 327 12.78 2.03 -1.02
C HIS A 327 11.58 2.26 -1.97
N PRO A 328 10.36 2.03 -1.52
CA PRO A 328 9.16 2.14 -2.38
C PRO A 328 8.84 3.56 -2.85
N LYS A 329 9.44 4.55 -2.20
CA LYS A 329 9.43 5.96 -2.59
C LYS A 329 10.86 6.43 -2.90
N VAL A 330 11.66 5.57 -3.56
CA VAL A 330 13.08 5.85 -3.83
C VAL A 330 13.26 7.18 -4.56
N THR A 331 12.42 7.47 -5.56
CA THR A 331 12.48 8.73 -6.33
C THR A 331 12.27 9.97 -5.46
N GLU A 332 11.28 9.93 -4.57
CA GLU A 332 11.04 10.99 -3.58
C GLU A 332 12.22 11.12 -2.60
N LYS A 333 12.74 9.99 -2.11
CA LYS A 333 13.81 9.97 -1.10
C LYS A 333 15.18 10.40 -1.63
N LEU A 334 15.45 10.14 -2.91
CA LEU A 334 16.65 10.62 -3.58
C LEU A 334 16.52 12.08 -4.04
N GLY A 335 15.31 12.66 -4.02
CA GLY A 335 15.06 14.03 -4.49
C GLY A 335 15.29 14.20 -6.01
N ASN A 336 15.25 13.11 -6.77
CA ASN A 336 15.55 13.07 -8.21
C ASN A 336 14.63 13.97 -9.05
N ASN A 337 13.42 14.27 -8.56
CA ASN A 337 12.45 15.11 -9.26
C ASN A 337 12.76 16.62 -9.15
N GLU A 338 13.72 17.02 -8.33
CA GLU A 338 13.99 18.43 -7.99
C GLU A 338 15.49 18.80 -8.07
N GLY A 339 16.32 17.92 -8.65
CA GLY A 339 17.75 18.15 -8.86
C GLY A 339 18.63 18.01 -7.61
N TRP A 340 18.12 17.39 -6.54
CA TRP A 340 18.91 17.13 -5.33
C TRP A 340 19.94 16.01 -5.54
N LYS A 341 21.06 16.11 -4.84
CA LYS A 341 22.10 15.06 -4.81
C LYS A 341 22.33 14.60 -3.37
N ILE A 342 22.69 13.32 -3.18
CA ILE A 342 23.09 12.79 -1.88
C ILE A 342 24.47 13.35 -1.51
N LYS A 343 24.57 14.01 -0.36
CA LYS A 343 25.82 14.44 0.25
C LYS A 343 26.42 13.33 1.12
N CYS A 344 25.62 12.77 2.03
CA CYS A 344 26.01 11.72 2.95
C CYS A 344 24.78 11.04 3.57
N PHE A 345 25.03 9.95 4.29
CA PHE A 345 24.06 9.31 5.18
C PHE A 345 24.35 9.67 6.63
N LYS A 346 23.33 9.68 7.47
CA LYS A 346 23.43 10.03 8.90
C LYS A 346 22.53 9.13 9.73
N VAL A 347 22.90 8.88 10.99
CA VAL A 347 22.00 8.29 11.98
C VAL A 347 21.48 9.37 12.92
N ASP A 348 20.16 9.52 13.01
CA ASP A 348 19.52 10.49 13.92
C ASP A 348 18.17 9.94 14.43
N MET A 349 17.44 10.73 15.22
CA MET A 349 16.15 10.32 15.80
C MET A 349 14.99 10.69 14.89
N SER A 350 14.02 9.79 14.73
CA SER A 350 12.76 10.09 14.08
C SER A 350 12.04 11.23 14.81
N VAL A 351 11.54 12.21 14.06
CA VAL A 351 10.71 13.31 14.57
C VAL A 351 9.21 12.94 14.52
N LYS A 352 8.87 11.78 13.94
CA LYS A 352 7.49 11.29 13.77
C LYS A 352 7.19 10.19 14.80
N GLY A 353 6.30 10.48 15.76
CA GLY A 353 5.77 9.54 16.75
C GLY A 353 6.23 9.81 18.20
N ASP A 354 5.52 9.20 19.16
CA ASP A 354 5.80 9.29 20.62
C ASP A 354 7.10 8.56 21.04
N GLU A 355 7.73 7.81 20.13
CA GLU A 355 8.95 7.05 20.41
C GLU A 355 10.15 7.61 19.64
N SER A 356 11.18 7.95 20.41
CA SER A 356 12.49 8.40 19.95
C SER A 356 13.27 7.21 19.36
N THR A 357 12.88 6.78 18.15
CA THR A 357 13.55 5.67 17.44
C THR A 357 14.66 6.20 16.52
N LYS A 358 15.85 5.58 16.58
CA LYS A 358 16.94 5.89 15.63
C LYS A 358 16.52 5.49 14.21
N CYS A 359 16.79 6.35 13.26
CA CYS A 359 16.56 6.13 11.83
C CYS A 359 17.80 6.57 11.03
N PHE A 360 17.91 6.04 9.81
CA PHE A 360 18.83 6.58 8.83
C PHE A 360 18.22 7.80 8.15
N PHE A 361 19.06 8.79 7.92
CA PHE A 361 18.74 10.01 7.21
C PHE A 361 19.70 10.15 6.02
N ILE A 362 19.18 10.77 4.98
CA ILE A 362 19.92 11.20 3.80
C ILE A 362 20.05 12.70 3.90
N THR A 363 21.26 13.20 3.82
CA THR A 363 21.50 14.64 3.64
C THR A 363 21.59 14.91 2.15
N LEU A 364 20.59 15.62 1.64
CA LEU A 364 20.49 16.05 0.26
C LEU A 364 21.02 17.48 0.12
N TYR A 365 21.69 17.79 -0.99
CA TYR A 365 22.17 19.14 -1.28
C TYR A 365 21.77 19.61 -2.69
N ARG A 366 21.49 20.91 -2.82
CA ARG A 366 21.21 21.59 -4.09
C ARG A 366 21.49 23.09 -3.94
N ASN A 367 22.36 23.67 -4.77
CA ASN A 367 22.62 25.13 -4.78
C ASN A 367 22.82 25.76 -3.38
N ASN A 368 23.64 25.13 -2.54
CA ASN A 368 23.89 25.49 -1.12
C ASN A 368 22.70 25.29 -0.15
N GLU A 369 21.55 24.82 -0.62
CA GLU A 369 20.47 24.34 0.24
C GLU A 369 20.77 22.91 0.71
N VAL A 370 20.42 22.61 1.96
CA VAL A 370 20.56 21.28 2.57
C VAL A 370 19.20 20.82 3.07
N LYS A 371 18.81 19.60 2.69
CA LYS A 371 17.57 18.97 3.10
C LYS A 371 17.87 17.62 3.75
N PHE A 372 17.11 17.28 4.78
CA PHE A 372 17.19 15.98 5.45
C PHE A 372 15.97 15.14 5.11
N GLU A 373 16.19 13.90 4.70
CA GLU A 373 15.14 12.93 4.40
C GLU A 373 15.38 11.65 5.19
N ASP A 374 14.42 11.25 6.03
CA ASP A 374 14.48 9.97 6.73
C ASP A 374 14.18 8.81 5.78
N PHE A 375 14.75 7.63 6.01
CA PHE A 375 14.23 6.42 5.37
C PHE A 375 14.29 5.21 6.30
N SER A 376 13.36 4.29 6.08
CA SER A 376 13.21 3.10 6.91
C SER A 376 13.85 1.91 6.21
N ILE A 377 14.93 1.36 6.81
CA ILE A 377 15.54 0.11 6.34
C ILE A 377 14.54 -1.04 6.36
N THR A 378 13.55 -1.04 7.25
CA THR A 378 12.48 -2.05 7.26
C THR A 378 11.68 -2.05 5.97
N LYS A 379 11.39 -0.86 5.41
CA LYS A 379 10.68 -0.74 4.13
C LYS A 379 11.56 -1.19 2.97
N CYS A 380 12.83 -0.75 2.95
CA CYS A 380 13.79 -1.19 1.93
C CYS A 380 13.98 -2.71 1.93
N LEU A 381 14.18 -3.31 3.10
CA LEU A 381 14.36 -4.76 3.27
C LEU A 381 13.09 -5.53 2.89
N ALA A 382 11.89 -5.01 3.16
CA ALA A 382 10.65 -5.65 2.74
C ALA A 382 10.55 -5.73 1.21
N SER A 383 10.83 -4.64 0.50
CA SER A 383 10.86 -4.63 -0.98
C SER A 383 11.97 -5.53 -1.52
N LEU A 384 13.19 -5.44 -0.96
CA LEU A 384 14.34 -6.23 -1.36
C LEU A 384 14.05 -7.73 -1.21
N ARG A 385 13.39 -8.14 -0.12
CA ARG A 385 12.99 -9.53 0.12
C ARG A 385 12.13 -10.10 -1.00
N ASN A 386 11.27 -9.28 -1.62
CA ASN A 386 10.40 -9.75 -2.70
C ASN A 386 11.18 -9.99 -4.01
N VAL A 387 12.25 -9.24 -4.25
CA VAL A 387 13.03 -9.32 -5.50
C VAL A 387 14.36 -10.04 -5.36
N ILE A 388 14.70 -10.54 -4.16
CA ILE A 388 15.98 -11.21 -3.88
C ILE A 388 16.25 -12.43 -4.78
N HIS A 389 15.19 -13.10 -5.23
CA HIS A 389 15.29 -14.22 -6.16
C HIS A 389 15.92 -13.82 -7.50
N ASN A 390 15.78 -12.56 -7.92
CA ASN A 390 16.35 -12.00 -9.14
C ASN A 390 17.79 -11.49 -8.98
N LEU A 391 18.31 -11.41 -7.75
CA LEU A 391 19.67 -10.92 -7.53
C LEU A 391 20.72 -11.96 -7.92
N PRO A 392 21.89 -11.54 -8.44
CA PRO A 392 22.96 -12.46 -8.77
C PRO A 392 23.34 -13.36 -7.60
N LYS A 393 23.60 -14.64 -7.90
CA LYS A 393 24.19 -15.57 -6.93
C LYS A 393 25.63 -15.17 -6.71
N ALA A 394 26.02 -14.99 -5.45
CA ALA A 394 27.42 -14.77 -5.12
C ALA A 394 28.17 -16.11 -5.13
N THR A 395 29.31 -16.15 -5.81
CA THR A 395 30.27 -17.27 -5.79
C THR A 395 31.54 -16.92 -5.01
N SER A 396 31.75 -15.64 -4.69
CA SER A 396 32.95 -15.13 -4.01
C SER A 396 32.89 -15.32 -2.49
N THR A 397 34.07 -15.50 -1.89
CA THR A 397 34.32 -15.54 -0.45
C THR A 397 34.42 -14.17 0.21
N ASP A 398 34.48 -13.08 -0.57
CA ASP A 398 34.64 -11.71 -0.06
C ASP A 398 33.33 -11.14 0.47
N VAL A 399 32.87 -11.74 1.57
CA VAL A 399 31.64 -11.38 2.25
C VAL A 399 31.86 -10.15 3.12
N VAL A 400 30.92 -9.20 3.06
CA VAL A 400 30.91 -8.06 4.00
C VAL A 400 30.58 -8.55 5.40
N ASP A 401 31.55 -8.56 6.32
CA ASP A 401 31.35 -9.10 7.68
C ASP A 401 30.93 -8.04 8.72
N THR A 402 31.29 -6.77 8.51
CA THR A 402 30.91 -5.64 9.36
C THR A 402 30.67 -4.38 8.53
N LEU A 403 29.76 -3.51 9.00
CA LEU A 403 29.57 -2.15 8.47
C LEU A 403 30.11 -1.07 9.43
N ILE A 404 30.53 -1.47 10.63
CA ILE A 404 31.11 -0.57 11.61
C ILE A 404 32.61 -0.63 11.38
N ALA A 405 33.18 0.54 11.06
CA ALA A 405 34.61 0.73 10.93
C ALA A 405 35.30 0.66 12.30
#